data_AF-A0A242MX05-F1
#
_entry.id   AF-A0A242MX05-F1
#
_cell.length_a   1.000
_cell.length_b   1.000
_cell.length_c   1.000
_cell.angle_alpha   90.00
_cell.angle_beta   90.00
_cell.angle_gamma   90.00
#
_symmetry.space_group_name_H-M   'P 1'
#
loop_
_entity.id
_entity.type
_entity.pdbx_description
1 polymer ?
#
loop_
_entity_poly.entity_id
_entity_poly.type
_entity_poly.pdbx_seq_one_letter_code
_entity_poly.pdbx_strand_id
1 'polypeptide(L)'
;MLDDLFLSRTIPDAAGALLQTLIHQRYKLHRSVVVTSNRVVQDWGAYLGDNTMSTTILGRLMHHCHLLEFDGRSYRLKEAAETLARKSKNS
;
A
#
# COMPACT_ATOMS: atom_id res chain seq x y z
N MET A 1 8.62 5.38 -5.47
CA MET A 1 7.31 4.72 -5.34
C MET A 1 7.49 3.62 -4.31
N LEU A 2 6.59 3.54 -3.34
CA LEU A 2 6.51 2.43 -2.40
C LEU A 2 5.32 1.58 -2.83
N ASP A 3 5.61 0.37 -3.28
CA ASP A 3 4.59 -0.49 -3.89
C ASP A 3 4.22 -1.63 -2.94
N ASP A 4 2.95 -2.01 -2.93
CA ASP A 4 2.39 -3.15 -2.21
C ASP A 4 2.80 -3.20 -0.72
N LEU A 5 2.65 -2.08 0.00
CA LEU A 5 2.89 -2.08 1.44
C LEU A 5 1.94 -3.04 2.16
N PHE A 6 2.48 -3.75 3.16
CA PHE A 6 1.76 -4.66 4.07
C PHE A 6 1.21 -5.95 3.42
N LEU A 7 1.92 -6.49 2.43
CA LEU A 7 1.67 -7.86 1.95
C LEU A 7 1.90 -8.90 3.06
N SER A 8 2.97 -8.76 3.83
CA SER A 8 3.24 -9.60 4.99
C SER A 8 2.37 -9.19 6.18
N ARG A 9 1.91 -10.19 6.95
CA ARG A 9 1.03 -10.01 8.11
C ARG A 9 1.67 -9.17 9.22
N THR A 10 2.99 -9.19 9.32
CA THR A 10 3.79 -8.40 10.26
C THR A 10 5.05 -7.96 9.53
N ILE A 11 5.47 -6.71 9.73
CA ILE A 11 6.78 -6.25 9.29
C ILE A 11 7.75 -6.21 10.46
N PRO A 12 9.04 -6.56 10.26
CA PRO A 12 10.04 -6.45 11.31
C PRO A 12 10.19 -5.00 11.78
N ASP A 13 10.45 -4.78 13.07
CA ASP A 13 10.61 -3.45 13.67
C ASP A 13 11.64 -2.58 12.93
N ALA A 14 12.76 -3.19 12.51
CA ALA A 14 13.80 -2.50 11.74
C ALA A 14 13.28 -1.98 10.39
N ALA A 15 12.38 -2.72 9.72
CA ALA A 15 11.75 -2.29 8.48
C ALA A 15 10.73 -1.17 8.72
N GLY A 16 9.98 -1.24 9.83
CA GLY A 16 9.09 -0.15 10.26
C GLY A 16 9.86 1.15 10.52
N ALA A 17 10.96 1.08 11.28
CA ALA A 17 11.82 2.22 11.56
C ALA A 17 12.45 2.82 10.28
N LEU A 18 12.85 1.96 9.33
CA LEU A 18 13.33 2.40 8.02
C LEU A 18 12.24 3.14 7.24
N LEU A 19 11.01 2.60 7.20
CA LEU A 19 9.87 3.25 6.56
C LEU A 19 9.59 4.62 7.18
N GLN A 20 9.58 4.71 8.51
CA GLN A 20 9.39 5.98 9.22
C GLN A 20 10.47 7.01 8.83
N THR A 21 11.74 6.60 8.82
CA THR A 21 12.86 7.46 8.45
C THR A 21 12.73 7.96 7.02
N LEU A 22 12.40 7.06 6.09
CA LEU A 22 12.21 7.40 4.68
C LEU A 22 11.08 8.41 4.48
N ILE A 23 9.89 8.14 5.05
CA ILE A 23 8.73 9.04 4.94
C ILE A 23 9.04 10.40 5.56
N HIS A 24 9.68 10.43 6.73
CA HIS A 24 10.08 11.67 7.38
C HIS A 24 11.06 12.51 6.55
N GLN A 25 12.07 11.88 5.95
CA GLN A 25 13.03 12.59 5.08
C GLN A 25 12.34 13.17 3.84
N ARG A 26 11.46 12.40 3.19
CA ARG A 26 10.78 12.87 1.98
C ARG A 26 9.79 13.99 2.27
N TYR A 27 9.07 13.88 3.39
CA TYR A 27 8.20 14.94 3.89
C TYR A 27 8.99 16.24 4.13
N LYS A 28 10.10 16.17 4.87
CA LYS A 28 10.96 17.35 5.17
C LYS A 28 11.55 17.99 3.93
N LEU A 29 11.91 17.21 2.92
CA LEU A 29 12.48 17.70 1.67
C LEU A 29 11.42 18.08 0.63
N HIS A 30 10.13 18.10 1.00
CA HIS A 30 9.00 18.38 0.11
C HIS A 30 9.01 17.54 -1.18
N ARG A 31 9.43 16.27 -1.08
CA ARG A 31 9.48 15.38 -2.24
C ARG A 31 8.27 14.46 -2.28
N SER A 32 7.63 14.38 -3.45
CA SER A 32 6.47 13.51 -3.66
C SER A 32 6.77 12.04 -3.36
N VAL A 33 5.76 11.34 -2.85
CA VAL A 33 5.76 9.90 -2.61
C VAL A 33 4.44 9.35 -3.13
N VAL A 34 4.52 8.28 -3.93
CA VAL A 34 3.38 7.45 -4.28
C VAL A 34 3.50 6.17 -3.47
N VAL A 35 2.43 5.82 -2.78
CA VAL A 35 2.30 4.60 -1.99
C VAL A 35 1.11 3.81 -2.51
N THR A 36 1.29 2.51 -2.72
CA THR A 36 0.20 1.58 -2.97
C THR A 36 0.14 0.57 -1.82
N SER A 37 -1.06 0.15 -1.46
CA SER A 37 -1.28 -0.89 -0.45
C SER A 37 -2.60 -1.57 -0.72
N ASN A 38 -2.66 -2.87 -0.42
CA ASN A 38 -3.88 -3.65 -0.41
C ASN A 38 -4.62 -3.57 0.94
N ARG A 39 -4.20 -2.66 1.83
CA ARG A 39 -4.76 -2.44 3.16
C ARG A 39 -5.20 -0.99 3.30
N VAL A 40 -6.37 -0.80 3.89
CA VAL A 40 -6.85 0.52 4.26
C VAL A 40 -5.93 1.12 5.34
N VAL A 41 -5.75 2.45 5.33
CA VAL A 41 -4.79 3.14 6.20
C VAL A 41 -5.05 2.91 7.69
N GLN A 42 -6.31 2.68 8.07
CA GLN A 42 -6.75 2.40 9.42
C GLN A 42 -6.15 1.10 9.98
N ASP A 43 -5.85 0.13 9.12
CA ASP A 43 -5.31 -1.17 9.53
C ASP A 43 -3.79 -1.16 9.72
N TRP A 44 -3.09 -0.11 9.27
CA TRP A 44 -1.63 -0.10 9.20
C TRP A 44 -0.94 -0.27 10.56
N GLY A 45 -1.59 0.17 11.66
CA GLY A 45 -1.10 -0.03 13.02
C GLY A 45 -0.87 -1.51 13.37
N ALA A 46 -1.78 -2.39 12.93
CA ALA A 46 -1.68 -3.83 13.18
C ALA A 46 -0.48 -4.48 12.47
N TYR A 47 -0.11 -3.96 11.29
CA TYR A 47 1.00 -4.50 10.51
C TYR A 47 2.36 -3.96 10.95
N LEU A 48 2.40 -2.68 11.35
CA LEU A 48 3.60 -2.02 11.85
C LEU A 48 4.00 -2.46 13.26
N GLY A 49 3.08 -3.04 14.04
CA GLY A 49 3.35 -3.51 15.41
C GLY A 49 3.50 -2.38 16.45
N ASP A 50 3.56 -1.12 16.01
CA ASP A 50 3.64 0.07 16.85
C ASP A 50 2.66 1.15 16.37
N ASN A 51 1.63 1.39 17.18
CA ASN A 51 0.61 2.41 16.91
C ASN A 51 1.17 3.83 16.88
N THR A 52 2.20 4.12 17.68
CA THR A 52 2.86 5.44 17.71
C THR A 52 3.60 5.67 16.40
N MET A 53 4.35 4.67 15.94
CA MET A 53 5.04 4.71 14.65
C MET A 53 4.06 4.84 13.48
N SER A 54 2.97 4.06 13.49
CA SER A 54 1.94 4.11 12.46
C SER A 54 1.26 5.47 12.38
N THR A 55 0.82 6.01 13.51
CA THR A 55 0.24 7.37 13.60
C THR A 55 1.24 8.42 13.11
N THR A 56 2.53 8.24 13.43
CA THR A 56 3.58 9.14 12.98
C THR A 56 3.72 9.11 11.46
N ILE A 57 3.85 7.92 10.86
CA ILE A 57 3.97 7.73 9.40
C ILE A 57 2.74 8.29 8.68
N LEU A 58 1.54 7.88 9.11
CA LEU A 58 0.28 8.31 8.53
C LEU A 58 0.12 9.82 8.63
N GLY A 59 0.48 10.44 9.75
CA GLY A 59 0.43 11.89 9.90
C GLY A 59 1.25 12.64 8.84
N ARG A 60 2.41 12.11 8.41
CA ARG A 60 3.25 12.77 7.39
C ARG A 60 2.74 12.51 5.99
N LEU A 61 2.25 11.29 5.72
CA LEU A 61 1.65 10.95 4.44
C LEU A 61 0.35 11.75 4.21
N MET A 62 -0.54 11.78 5.20
CA MET A 62 -1.88 12.34 5.09
C MET A 62 -1.94 13.88 5.16
N HIS A 63 -0.86 14.54 5.60
CA HIS A 63 -0.83 16.00 5.67
C HIS A 63 -0.97 16.66 4.29
N HIS A 64 -0.38 16.06 3.25
CA HIS A 64 -0.44 16.53 1.87
C HIS A 64 -0.59 15.36 0.90
N CYS A 65 -1.76 14.71 0.90
CA CYS A 65 -2.05 13.61 -0.02
C CYS A 65 -3.36 13.78 -0.79
N HIS A 66 -3.44 12.99 -1.86
CA HIS A 66 -4.70 12.56 -2.44
C HIS A 66 -4.85 11.07 -2.14
N LEU A 67 -5.82 10.72 -1.30
CA LEU A 67 -6.14 9.32 -1.04
C LEU A 67 -7.05 8.80 -2.16
N LEU A 68 -6.61 7.74 -2.83
CA LEU A 68 -7.38 7.05 -3.86
C LEU A 68 -7.71 5.65 -3.33
N GLU A 69 -8.99 5.43 -3.05
CA GLU A 69 -9.50 4.10 -2.71
C GLU A 69 -10.02 3.46 -3.99
N PHE A 70 -9.54 2.24 -4.26
CA PHE A 70 -9.97 1.46 -5.41
C PHE A 70 -10.84 0.33 -4.92
N ASP A 71 -12.08 0.30 -5.39
CA ASP A 71 -13.01 -0.80 -5.19
C ASP A 71 -13.18 -1.61 -6.48
N GLY A 72 -13.69 -2.83 -6.33
CA GLY A 72 -14.02 -3.68 -7.47
C GLY A 72 -13.10 -4.90 -7.65
N ARG A 73 -13.38 -5.63 -8.74
CA ARG A 73 -12.78 -6.94 -9.00
C ARG A 73 -11.39 -6.80 -9.60
N SER A 74 -10.51 -7.74 -9.24
CA SER A 74 -9.16 -7.84 -9.81
C SER A 74 -9.21 -7.86 -11.34
N TYR A 75 -8.52 -6.91 -11.95
CA TYR A 75 -8.39 -6.83 -13.40
C TYR A 75 -7.73 -8.09 -13.97
N ARG A 76 -6.75 -8.65 -13.27
CA ARG A 76 -6.09 -9.92 -13.63
C ARG A 76 -7.07 -11.09 -13.72
N LEU A 77 -8.05 -11.15 -12.80
CA LEU A 77 -9.06 -12.22 -12.83
C LEU A 77 -10.03 -12.03 -14.01
N LYS A 78 -10.37 -10.79 -14.34
CA LYS A 78 -11.18 -10.48 -15.52
C LYS A 78 -10.51 -10.96 -16.80
N GLU A 79 -9.24 -10.60 -17.02
CA GLU A 79 -8.48 -11.01 -18.22
C GLU A 79 -8.29 -12.54 -18.29
N ALA A 80 -8.05 -13.18 -17.15
CA ALA A 80 -7.94 -14.64 -17.08
C ALA A 80 -9.26 -15.32 -17.50
N ALA A 81 -10.39 -14.83 -17.01
CA ALA A 81 -11.71 -15.33 -17.39
C ALA A 81 -12.01 -15.14 -18.89
N GLU A 82 -11.70 -13.97 -19.44
CA GLU A 82 -11.87 -13.68 -20.87
C GLU A 82 -11.00 -14.60 -21.75
N THR A 83 -9.76 -14.87 -21.31
CA THR A 83 -8.86 -15.78 -22.01
C THR A 83 -9.37 -17.22 -22.01
N LEU A 84 -9.91 -17.70 -20.88
CA LEU A 84 -10.49 -19.03 -20.76
C LEU A 84 -11.74 -19.17 -21.65
N ALA A 85 -12.63 -18.17 -21.64
CA ALA A 85 -13.82 -18.15 -22.47
C ALA A 85 -13.49 -18.19 -23.98
N ARG A 86 -12.43 -17.49 -24.40
CA ARG A 86 -11.96 -17.54 -25.79
C ARG A 86 -11.42 -18.91 -26.18
N LYS A 87 -10.70 -19.61 -25.30
CA LYS A 87 -10.20 -20.96 -25.55
C LYS A 87 -11.34 -21.97 -25.72
N SER A 88 -12.37 -21.91 -24.89
CA SER A 88 -13.53 -22.81 -24.97
C SER A 88 -14.40 -22.61 -26.21
N LYS A 89 -14.35 -21.43 -26.86
CA LYS A 89 -15.06 -21.17 -28.13
C LYS A 89 -14.32 -21.69 -29.36
N ASN A 90 -13.02 -21.95 -29.23
CA ASN A 90 -12.15 -22.40 -30.33
C ASN A 90 -11.84 -23.91 -30.28
N SER A 91 -12.42 -24.64 -29.32
CA SER A 91 -12.35 -26.10 -29.15
C SER A 91 -13.71 -26.71 -29.46
#